data_AF-A0A352BSQ9-F1
#
_entry.id   AF-A0A352BSQ9-F1
#
_cell.length_a   1.000
_cell.length_b   1.000
_cell.length_c   1.000
_cell.angle_alpha   90.00
_cell.angle_beta   90.00
_cell.angle_gamma   90.00
#
_symmetry.space_group_name_H-M   'P 1'
#
loop_
_entity.id
_entity.type
_entity.pdbx_description
1 polymer ?
#
loop_
_entity_poly.entity_id
_entity_poly.type
_entity_poly.pdbx_seq_one_letter_code
_entity_poly.pdbx_strand_id
1 'polypeptide(L)'
;RVRQRAGLGAMTATGGDLSEAIYLERRLELVGEGHQFSDAVRKGKAAQEINGFQTGKHEIFPIPEIEIQLTGNRWAQNPGY
;
A
#
# COMPACT_ATOMS: atom_id res chain seq x y z
N ARG A 1 0.90 -21.49 -8.80
CA ARG A 1 -0.30 -21.08 -9.58
C ARG A 1 -0.10 -19.73 -10.27
N VAL A 2 0.17 -18.61 -9.57
CA VAL A 2 0.47 -17.30 -10.19
C VAL A 2 1.70 -17.36 -11.11
N ARG A 3 2.86 -17.76 -10.58
CA ARG A 3 4.11 -17.94 -11.35
C ARG A 3 3.93 -18.82 -12.59
N GLN A 4 3.31 -19.99 -12.43
CA GLN A 4 3.08 -20.94 -13.52
C GLN A 4 2.22 -20.34 -14.64
N ARG A 5 1.17 -19.59 -14.29
CA ARG A 5 0.34 -18.87 -15.28
C ARG A 5 1.16 -17.80 -16.01
N ALA A 6 2.08 -17.13 -15.33
CA ALA A 6 2.99 -16.14 -15.91
C ALA A 6 4.18 -16.78 -16.68
N GLY A 7 4.21 -18.11 -16.87
CA GLY A 7 5.31 -18.80 -17.56
C GLY A 7 6.61 -18.90 -16.74
N LEU A 8 6.56 -18.60 -15.43
CA LEU A 8 7.71 -18.66 -14.53
C LEU A 8 7.79 -20.01 -13.81
N GLY A 9 9.02 -20.50 -13.64
CA GLY A 9 9.32 -21.73 -12.89
C GLY A 9 8.91 -21.64 -11.41
N ALA A 10 8.72 -22.81 -10.80
CA ALA A 10 8.47 -22.91 -9.36
C ALA A 10 9.65 -22.31 -8.57
N MET A 11 9.33 -21.72 -7.42
CA MET A 11 10.31 -21.11 -6.52
C MET A 11 10.24 -21.80 -5.17
N THR A 12 11.39 -22.05 -4.57
CA THR A 12 11.51 -22.56 -3.20
C THR A 12 12.22 -21.51 -2.36
N ALA A 13 11.49 -20.93 -1.41
CA ALA A 13 12.01 -19.95 -0.46
C ALA A 13 11.30 -20.15 0.89
N THR A 14 11.90 -19.69 1.98
CA THR A 14 11.33 -19.79 3.33
C THR A 14 11.48 -18.46 4.08
N GLY A 15 10.75 -18.29 5.18
CA GLY A 15 10.88 -17.13 6.07
C GLY A 15 10.72 -15.77 5.38
N GLY A 16 11.65 -14.85 5.66
CA GLY A 16 11.66 -13.50 5.09
C GLY A 16 11.79 -13.48 3.57
N ASP A 17 12.62 -14.36 3.00
CA ASP A 17 12.84 -14.44 1.55
C ASP A 17 11.57 -14.84 0.80
N LEU A 18 10.78 -15.76 1.38
CA LEU A 18 9.46 -16.11 0.84
C LEU A 18 8.51 -14.90 0.86
N SER A 19 8.56 -14.10 1.92
CA SER A 19 7.67 -12.94 2.09
C SER A 19 7.98 -11.85 1.06
N GLU A 20 9.26 -11.54 0.85
CA GLU A 20 9.69 -10.59 -0.18
C GLU A 20 9.39 -11.11 -1.60
N ALA A 21 9.57 -12.41 -1.86
CA ALA A 21 9.18 -13.02 -3.13
C ALA A 21 7.67 -12.87 -3.40
N ILE A 22 6.82 -13.09 -2.39
CA ILE A 22 5.37 -12.88 -2.51
C ILE A 22 5.06 -11.40 -2.79
N TYR A 23 5.72 -10.46 -2.13
CA TYR A 23 5.49 -9.03 -2.38
C TYR A 23 5.92 -8.59 -3.78
N LEU A 24 7.03 -9.14 -4.28
CA LEU A 24 7.45 -8.91 -5.66
C LEU A 24 6.41 -9.45 -6.64
N GLU A 25 5.91 -10.67 -6.45
CA GLU A 25 4.87 -11.25 -7.30
C GLU A 25 3.58 -10.43 -7.28
N ARG A 26 3.14 -9.97 -6.10
CA ARG A 26 1.97 -9.10 -5.98
C ARG A 26 2.13 -7.80 -6.77
N ARG A 27 3.31 -7.18 -6.71
CA ARG A 27 3.60 -5.94 -7.44
C ARG A 27 3.58 -6.15 -8.95
N LEU A 28 4.12 -7.27 -9.42
CA LEU A 28 4.17 -7.59 -10.85
C LEU A 28 2.79 -7.99 -11.40
N GLU A 29 2.02 -8.75 -10.63
CA GLU A 29 0.72 -9.24 -11.05
C GLU A 29 -0.36 -8.16 -11.00
N LEU A 30 -0.37 -7.33 -9.96
CA LEU A 30 -1.44 -6.38 -9.66
C LEU A 30 -1.07 -4.93 -10.04
N VAL A 31 -0.16 -4.78 -11.02
CA VAL A 31 0.28 -3.45 -11.47
C VAL A 31 -0.90 -2.70 -12.09
N GLY A 32 -1.12 -1.47 -11.63
CA GLY A 32 -2.25 -0.64 -12.09
C GLY A 32 -3.59 -0.93 -11.42
N GLU A 33 -3.67 -1.92 -10.52
CA GLU A 33 -4.92 -2.28 -9.82
C GLU A 33 -5.07 -1.60 -8.44
N GLY A 34 -4.20 -0.65 -8.09
CA GLY A 34 -4.30 0.13 -6.84
C GLY A 34 -3.75 -0.55 -5.58
N HIS A 35 -3.10 -1.71 -5.69
CA HIS A 35 -2.57 -2.44 -4.53
C HIS A 35 -1.22 -1.93 -4.00
N GLN A 36 -0.38 -1.36 -4.88
CA GLN A 36 1.00 -1.02 -4.56
C GLN A 36 1.11 -0.03 -3.38
N PHE A 37 0.27 1.00 -3.35
CA PHE A 37 0.29 2.00 -2.29
C PHE A 37 -0.03 1.37 -0.92
N SER A 38 -1.15 0.65 -0.83
CA SER A 38 -1.58 0.00 0.41
C SER A 38 -0.58 -1.05 0.88
N ASP A 39 0.05 -1.80 -0.04
CA ASP A 39 1.11 -2.73 0.31
C ASP A 39 2.37 -2.01 0.82
N ALA A 40 2.77 -0.89 0.23
CA ALA A 40 3.91 -0.10 0.70
C ALA A 40 3.67 0.47 2.11
N VAL A 41 2.48 1.02 2.37
CA VAL A 41 2.09 1.55 3.68
C VAL A 41 2.06 0.44 4.73
N ARG A 42 1.38 -0.67 4.46
CA ARG A 42 1.26 -1.81 5.40
C ARG A 42 2.61 -2.43 5.76
N LYS A 43 3.57 -2.44 4.82
CA LYS A 43 4.94 -2.94 5.07
C LYS A 43 5.84 -1.92 5.76
N GLY A 44 5.40 -0.67 5.94
CA GLY A 44 6.26 0.41 6.42
C GLY A 44 7.36 0.80 5.44
N LYS A 45 7.20 0.49 4.14
CA LYS A 45 8.17 0.79 3.07
C LYS A 45 7.81 2.04 2.25
N ALA A 46 6.67 2.67 2.54
CA ALA A 46 6.15 3.79 1.75
C ALA A 46 7.10 5.00 1.71
N ALA A 47 7.72 5.35 2.85
CA ALA A 47 8.66 6.47 2.92
C ALA A 47 9.92 6.27 2.06
N GLN A 48 10.37 5.02 1.88
CA GLN A 48 11.51 4.68 1.04
C GLN A 48 11.13 4.53 -0.44
N GLU A 49 9.91 4.09 -0.74
CA GLU A 49 9.46 3.75 -2.10
C GLU A 49 8.76 4.92 -2.83
N ILE A 50 8.20 5.89 -2.11
CA ILE A 50 7.36 6.96 -2.68
C ILE A 50 8.01 8.33 -2.42
N ASN A 51 8.39 9.02 -3.50
CA ASN A 51 8.94 10.37 -3.40
C ASN A 51 7.89 11.35 -2.85
N GLY A 52 8.28 12.17 -1.86
CA GLY A 52 7.41 13.13 -1.20
C GLY A 52 6.47 12.52 -0.15
N PHE A 53 6.62 11.24 0.19
CA PHE A 53 5.86 10.61 1.27
C PHE A 53 6.23 11.19 2.64
N GLN A 54 5.23 11.61 3.41
CA GLN A 54 5.41 12.16 4.76
C GLN A 54 4.86 11.15 5.77
N THR A 55 5.75 10.59 6.59
CA THR A 55 5.37 9.66 7.65
C THR A 55 4.51 10.36 8.70
N GLY A 56 3.43 9.72 9.11
CA GLY A 56 2.41 10.25 10.02
C GLY A 56 1.35 11.12 9.35
N LYS A 57 1.35 11.24 8.02
CA LYS A 57 0.37 12.00 7.24
C LYS A 57 -0.12 11.20 6.03
N HIS A 58 0.79 10.75 5.16
CA HIS A 58 0.43 10.13 3.88
C HIS A 58 0.03 8.65 4.00
N GLU A 59 0.02 8.07 5.19
CA GLU A 59 -0.51 6.72 5.45
C GLU A 59 -2.04 6.64 5.32
N ILE A 60 -2.74 7.76 5.52
CA ILE A 60 -4.19 7.86 5.49
C ILE A 60 -4.59 9.04 4.61
N PHE A 61 -5.66 8.90 3.83
CA PHE A 61 -6.19 9.97 2.99
C PHE A 61 -6.93 11.03 3.82
N PRO A 62 -6.99 12.29 3.36
CA PRO A 62 -7.79 13.31 4.02
C PRO A 62 -9.28 12.93 4.01
N ILE A 63 -9.96 13.22 5.12
CA ILE A 63 -11.43 13.17 5.18
C ILE A 63 -11.95 14.31 4.29
N PRO A 64 -12.88 14.03 3.35
CA PRO A 64 -13.46 15.08 2.52
C PRO A 64 -14.12 16.16 3.36
N GLU A 65 -13.83 17.42 3.06
CA GLU A 65 -14.31 18.60 3.80
C GLU A 65 -15.85 18.63 3.91
N ILE A 66 -16.55 18.24 2.85
CA ILE A 66 -18.02 18.18 2.84
C ILE A 66 -18.57 17.22 3.91
N GLU A 67 -17.89 16.11 4.18
CA GLU A 67 -18.32 15.15 5.20
C GLU A 67 -18.15 15.74 6.62
N ILE A 68 -17.06 16.48 6.85
CA ILE A 68 -16.83 17.21 8.12
C ILE A 68 -17.96 18.22 8.33
N GLN A 69 -18.32 18.99 7.31
CA GLN A 69 -19.39 19.98 7.37
C GLN A 69 -20.76 19.33 7.62
N LEU A 70 -21.08 18.23 6.92
CA LEU A 70 -22.33 17.48 7.08
C LEU A 70 -22.50 16.89 8.48
N THR A 71 -21.40 16.59 9.19
CA THR A 71 -21.44 16.10 10.58
C THR A 71 -21.65 17.21 11.61
N GLY A 72 -21.73 18.48 11.17
CA GLY A 72 -21.76 19.66 12.02
C GLY A 72 -20.39 19.99 12.61
N ASN A 73 -19.31 19.77 11.84
CA ASN A 73 -17.91 19.98 12.25
C ASN A 73 -17.52 19.18 13.51
N ARG A 74 -18.11 17.99 13.69
CA ARG A 74 -17.81 17.11 14.84
C ARG A 74 -16.62 16.19 14.59
N TRP A 75 -16.30 15.93 13.32
CA TRP A 75 -15.14 15.13 12.95
C TRP A 75 -13.90 16.00 12.84
N ALA A 76 -12.82 15.59 13.49
CA ALA A 76 -11.51 16.17 13.27
C ALA A 76 -10.87 15.56 12.01
N GLN A 77 -10.11 16.37 11.28
CA GLN A 77 -9.33 15.91 10.14
C GLN A 77 -8.22 14.93 10.58
N ASN A 78 -7.79 14.06 9.67
CA ASN A 78 -6.66 13.18 9.88
C ASN A 78 -5.36 13.99 10.12
N PRO A 79 -4.43 13.49 10.95
CA PRO A 79 -3.20 14.22 11.28
C PRO A 79 -2.45 14.72 10.04
N GLY A 80 -2.13 16.01 10.02
CA GLY A 80 -1.35 16.65 8.96
C GLY A 80 -2.12 17.13 7.73
N TYR A 81 -3.46 16.99 7.71
CA TYR A 81 -4.35 17.57 6.68
C TYR A 81 -5.22 18.70 7.22
#